data_AF-A0A0F6A8G8-F1
#
_entry.id   AF-A0A0F6A8G8-F1
#
_cell.length_a   1.000
_cell.length_b   1.000
_cell.length_c   1.000
_cell.angle_alpha   90.00
_cell.angle_beta   90.00
_cell.angle_gamma   90.00
#
_symmetry.space_group_name_H-M   'P 1'
#
loop_
_entity.id
_entity.type
_entity.pdbx_description
1 polymer ?
#
loop_
_entity_poly.entity_id
_entity_poly.type
_entity_poly.pdbx_seq_one_letter_code
_entity_poly.pdbx_strand_id
1 'polypeptide(L)'
;MGNLRNLIALYGVLLFSSATFANCGQLFSSLESQLHIDLTEFDQTANRGWRALAGQKCYDEAAILIDLYIEHTKTDSSSLQWHLLQMHAMAGNTPQAIKLGHEIVAKASPSQPTFLWKEYVQATVAFLEGDNLQLLRNRNLLARHKHSKPNEMNLMALDRLIANIKKPYADAYFAQ
;
A
#
# COMPACT_ATOMS: atom_id res chain seq x y z
N MET A 1 -38.41 26.51 -51.30
CA MET A 1 -38.55 26.14 -49.87
C MET A 1 -38.50 24.62 -49.81
N GLY A 2 -37.59 23.91 -49.15
CA GLY A 2 -36.44 24.23 -48.32
C GLY A 2 -35.43 23.07 -48.39
N ASN A 3 -34.16 23.41 -48.20
CA ASN A 3 -32.97 22.54 -48.27
C ASN A 3 -32.96 21.51 -47.12
N LEU A 4 -32.87 20.21 -47.42
CA LEU A 4 -32.62 19.20 -46.39
C LEU A 4 -31.10 19.09 -46.17
N ARG A 5 -30.65 19.65 -45.05
CA ARG A 5 -29.25 19.73 -44.64
C ARG A 5 -28.73 18.35 -44.23
N ASN A 6 -27.52 18.06 -44.70
CA ASN A 6 -26.67 16.95 -44.28
C ASN A 6 -26.60 16.83 -42.75
N LEU A 7 -27.02 15.68 -42.22
CA LEU A 7 -26.75 15.26 -40.84
C LEU A 7 -25.52 14.36 -40.86
N ILE A 8 -24.34 14.95 -40.60
CA ILE A 8 -23.13 14.21 -40.30
C ILE A 8 -23.23 13.74 -38.85
N ALA A 9 -23.53 12.47 -38.64
CA ALA A 9 -23.44 11.83 -37.33
C ALA A 9 -21.95 11.61 -36.98
N LEU A 10 -21.38 12.52 -36.19
CA LEU A 10 -20.08 12.31 -35.56
C LEU A 10 -20.24 11.29 -34.43
N TYR A 11 -19.95 10.02 -34.73
CA TYR A 11 -19.69 9.01 -33.72
C TYR A 11 -18.34 9.34 -33.05
N GLY A 12 -18.39 9.98 -31.89
CA GLY A 12 -17.23 10.13 -31.02
C GLY A 12 -16.83 8.77 -30.47
N VAL A 13 -15.72 8.21 -30.97
CA VAL A 13 -15.09 7.03 -30.37
C VAL A 13 -14.49 7.45 -29.03
N LEU A 14 -15.14 7.04 -27.93
CA LEU A 14 -14.55 7.08 -26.59
C LEU A 14 -13.44 6.03 -26.54
N LEU A 15 -12.19 6.45 -26.80
CA LEU A 15 -11.00 5.66 -26.53
C LEU A 15 -10.81 5.58 -25.01
N PHE A 16 -11.35 4.53 -24.39
CA PHE A 16 -11.01 4.18 -23.02
C PHE A 16 -9.50 3.90 -22.96
N SER A 17 -8.78 4.65 -22.13
CA SER A 17 -7.33 4.50 -21.97
C SER A 17 -6.97 3.19 -21.28
N SER A 18 -6.81 2.11 -22.06
CA SER A 18 -6.37 0.78 -21.58
C SER A 18 -4.85 0.70 -21.29
N ALA A 19 -4.11 1.80 -21.48
CA ALA A 19 -2.65 1.79 -21.45
C ALA A 19 -2.05 1.54 -20.05
N THR A 20 -2.74 1.92 -18.98
CA THR A 20 -2.23 1.77 -17.61
C THR A 20 -2.27 0.31 -17.13
N PHE A 21 -3.39 -0.39 -17.35
CA PHE A 21 -3.55 -1.79 -16.98
C PHE A 21 -2.65 -2.74 -17.80
N ALA A 22 -2.46 -2.46 -19.09
CA ALA A 22 -1.58 -3.24 -19.95
C ALA A 22 -0.12 -3.22 -19.44
N ASN A 23 0.30 -2.12 -18.80
CA ASN A 23 1.66 -1.95 -18.30
C ASN A 23 1.88 -2.70 -16.95
N CYS A 24 0.91 -2.66 -16.03
CA CYS A 24 1.02 -3.38 -14.76
C CYS A 24 1.14 -4.90 -14.96
N GLY A 25 0.29 -5.48 -15.83
CA GLY A 25 0.33 -6.92 -16.12
C GLY A 25 1.63 -7.37 -16.78
N GLN A 26 2.15 -6.61 -17.75
CA GLN A 26 3.42 -6.94 -18.40
C GLN A 26 4.60 -6.86 -17.43
N LEU A 27 4.66 -5.80 -16.62
CA LEU A 27 5.71 -5.66 -15.62
C LEU A 27 5.64 -6.77 -14.57
N PHE A 28 4.44 -7.11 -14.11
CA PHE A 28 4.22 -8.21 -13.17
C PHE A 28 4.76 -9.53 -13.73
N SER A 29 4.37 -9.93 -14.94
CA SER A 29 4.85 -11.19 -15.56
C SER A 29 6.37 -11.22 -15.71
N SER A 30 7.00 -10.08 -16.02
CA SER A 30 8.47 -10.01 -16.08
C SER A 30 9.11 -10.24 -14.71
N LEU A 31 8.53 -9.69 -13.63
CA LEU A 31 9.09 -9.78 -12.28
C LEU A 31 8.79 -11.13 -11.60
N GLU A 32 7.64 -11.73 -11.88
CA GLU A 32 7.25 -13.06 -11.37
C GLU A 32 8.26 -14.14 -11.79
N SER A 33 8.85 -14.03 -12.98
CA SER A 33 9.92 -14.94 -13.42
C SER A 33 11.25 -14.79 -12.64
N GLN A 34 11.36 -13.80 -11.76
CA GLN A 34 12.59 -13.41 -11.05
C GLN A 34 12.49 -13.54 -9.52
N LEU A 35 11.59 -14.39 -9.01
CA LEU A 35 11.43 -14.62 -7.55
C LEU A 35 12.65 -15.28 -6.87
N HIS A 36 13.69 -15.64 -7.63
CA HIS A 36 14.90 -16.29 -7.13
C HIS A 36 15.93 -15.31 -6.52
N ILE A 37 15.68 -14.00 -6.60
CA ILE A 37 16.54 -12.99 -5.97
C ILE A 37 16.42 -13.02 -4.43
N ASP A 38 17.43 -12.51 -3.74
CA ASP A 38 17.41 -12.48 -2.28
C ASP A 38 16.39 -11.48 -1.71
N LEU A 39 16.07 -11.64 -0.42
CA LEU A 39 15.04 -10.85 0.25
C LEU A 39 15.37 -9.34 0.26
N THR A 40 16.63 -8.97 0.35
CA THR A 40 17.05 -7.56 0.38
C THR A 40 16.83 -6.93 -1.00
N GLU A 41 17.22 -7.64 -2.04
CA GLU A 41 17.02 -7.20 -3.41
C GLU A 41 15.52 -7.14 -3.76
N PHE A 42 14.72 -8.10 -3.27
CA PHE A 42 13.28 -8.12 -3.48
C PHE A 42 12.52 -7.02 -2.71
N ASP A 43 12.84 -6.82 -1.42
CA ASP A 43 12.02 -6.01 -0.50
C ASP A 43 12.52 -4.57 -0.31
N GLN A 44 13.83 -4.33 -0.42
CA GLN A 44 14.44 -3.07 0.02
C GLN A 44 15.04 -2.26 -1.13
N THR A 45 15.29 -2.86 -2.29
CA THR A 45 15.94 -2.17 -3.41
C THR A 45 14.92 -1.43 -4.27
N ALA A 46 15.17 -0.13 -4.50
CA ALA A 46 14.31 0.71 -5.33
C ALA A 46 14.23 0.18 -6.77
N ASN A 47 13.04 0.24 -7.36
CA ASN A 47 12.76 -0.25 -8.72
C ASN A 47 13.12 -1.73 -8.98
N ARG A 48 13.28 -2.54 -7.93
CA ARG A 48 13.41 -4.00 -7.98
C ARG A 48 12.22 -4.64 -7.25
N GLY A 49 12.01 -5.94 -7.49
CA GLY A 49 10.93 -6.71 -6.88
C GLY A 49 9.58 -6.00 -6.95
N TRP A 50 8.82 -6.06 -5.87
CA TRP A 50 7.50 -5.44 -5.76
C TRP A 50 7.53 -3.91 -5.84
N ARG A 51 8.67 -3.28 -5.50
CA ARG A 51 8.80 -1.80 -5.53
C ARG A 51 8.73 -1.24 -6.95
N ALA A 52 9.14 -2.02 -7.96
CA ALA A 52 8.97 -1.62 -9.36
C ALA A 52 7.49 -1.44 -9.74
N LEU A 53 6.62 -2.33 -9.26
CA LEU A 53 5.16 -2.25 -9.44
C LEU A 53 4.55 -1.12 -8.62
N ALA A 54 4.89 -1.03 -7.34
CA ALA A 54 4.38 0.01 -6.44
C ALA A 54 4.76 1.42 -6.91
N GLY A 55 5.95 1.60 -7.50
CA GLY A 55 6.38 2.87 -8.09
C GLY A 55 5.51 3.33 -9.26
N GLN A 56 4.84 2.40 -9.94
CA GLN A 56 3.86 2.67 -11.00
C GLN A 56 2.41 2.65 -10.51
N LYS A 57 2.20 2.57 -9.18
CA LYS A 57 0.89 2.43 -8.53
C LYS A 57 0.13 1.14 -8.90
N CYS A 58 0.84 0.11 -9.35
CA CYS A 58 0.31 -1.24 -9.58
C CYS A 58 0.26 -2.00 -8.23
N TYR A 59 -0.58 -1.53 -7.30
CA TYR A 59 -0.56 -2.02 -5.91
C TYR A 59 -1.11 -3.44 -5.76
N ASP A 60 -2.12 -3.81 -6.54
CA ASP A 60 -2.67 -5.17 -6.56
C ASP A 60 -1.62 -6.18 -7.02
N GLU A 61 -0.96 -5.92 -8.15
CA GLU A 61 0.11 -6.77 -8.67
C GLU A 61 1.31 -6.81 -7.73
N ALA A 62 1.64 -5.69 -7.07
CA ALA A 62 2.71 -5.67 -6.07
C ALA A 62 2.37 -6.57 -4.87
N ALA A 63 1.12 -6.56 -4.38
CA ALA A 63 0.67 -7.45 -3.31
C ALA A 63 0.79 -8.92 -3.72
N ILE A 64 0.28 -9.27 -4.92
CA ILE A 64 0.37 -10.64 -5.46
C ILE A 64 1.83 -11.09 -5.57
N LEU A 65 2.73 -10.23 -6.06
CA LEU A 65 4.14 -10.58 -6.20
C LEU A 65 4.80 -10.84 -4.84
N ILE A 66 4.44 -10.06 -3.80
CA ILE A 66 4.93 -10.28 -2.44
C ILE A 66 4.43 -11.61 -1.89
N ASP A 67 3.15 -11.94 -2.06
CA ASP A 67 2.58 -13.23 -1.64
C ASP A 67 3.33 -14.40 -2.30
N LEU A 68 3.51 -14.35 -3.63
CA LEU A 68 4.26 -15.37 -4.36
C LEU A 68 5.71 -15.52 -3.86
N TYR A 69 6.37 -14.41 -3.53
CA TYR A 69 7.72 -14.45 -2.96
C TYR A 69 7.76 -15.10 -1.58
N ILE A 70 6.81 -14.76 -0.70
CA ILE A 70 6.67 -15.39 0.62
C ILE A 70 6.41 -16.89 0.47
N GLU A 71 5.55 -17.29 -0.46
CA GLU A 71 5.28 -18.70 -0.74
C GLU A 71 6.49 -19.43 -1.32
N HIS A 72 7.25 -18.80 -2.20
CA HIS A 72 8.43 -19.38 -2.83
C HIS A 72 9.57 -19.59 -1.83
N THR A 73 9.85 -18.58 -0.99
CA THR A 73 11.01 -18.57 -0.09
C THR A 73 10.69 -19.06 1.33
N LYS A 74 9.41 -19.13 1.70
CA LYS A 74 8.94 -19.42 3.07
C LYS A 74 9.49 -18.44 4.12
N THR A 75 9.84 -17.23 3.71
CA THR A 75 10.32 -16.19 4.64
C THR A 75 9.22 -15.75 5.61
N ASP A 76 9.60 -15.43 6.85
CA ASP A 76 8.75 -14.88 7.91
C ASP A 76 9.03 -13.39 8.19
N SER A 77 9.71 -12.71 7.25
CA SER A 77 10.12 -11.31 7.37
C SER A 77 8.95 -10.39 7.74
N SER A 78 9.02 -9.79 8.94
CA SER A 78 8.01 -8.84 9.41
C SER A 78 7.95 -7.56 8.55
N SER A 79 9.07 -7.15 7.95
CA SER A 79 9.11 -6.02 7.00
C SER A 79 8.31 -6.34 5.75
N LEU A 80 8.50 -7.55 5.19
CA LEU A 80 7.82 -7.93 3.96
C LEU A 80 6.31 -8.13 4.19
N GLN A 81 5.92 -8.72 5.32
CA GLN A 81 4.51 -8.84 5.74
C GLN A 81 3.85 -7.47 5.89
N TRP A 82 4.58 -6.48 6.42
CA TRP A 82 4.10 -5.11 6.47
C TRP A 82 3.90 -4.50 5.08
N HIS A 83 4.86 -4.67 4.17
CA HIS A 83 4.70 -4.16 2.82
C HIS A 83 3.53 -4.83 2.09
N LEU A 84 3.28 -6.13 2.30
CA LEU A 84 2.10 -6.82 1.80
C LEU A 84 0.80 -6.17 2.28
N LEU A 85 0.68 -5.91 3.59
CA LEU A 85 -0.44 -5.16 4.16
C LEU A 85 -0.60 -3.80 3.47
N GLN A 86 0.48 -3.04 3.35
CA GLN A 86 0.43 -1.72 2.73
C GLN A 86 -0.02 -1.79 1.27
N MET A 87 0.41 -2.78 0.50
CA MET A 87 0.01 -2.94 -0.89
C MET A 87 -1.48 -3.26 -1.00
N HIS A 88 -2.00 -4.19 -0.19
CA HIS A 88 -3.45 -4.44 -0.14
C HIS A 88 -4.24 -3.20 0.27
N ALA A 89 -3.76 -2.45 1.27
CA ALA A 89 -4.42 -1.23 1.72
C ALA A 89 -4.43 -0.17 0.61
N MET A 90 -3.31 0.02 -0.09
CA MET A 90 -3.18 0.98 -1.20
C MET A 90 -4.05 0.59 -2.40
N ALA A 91 -4.21 -0.70 -2.67
CA ALA A 91 -5.10 -1.21 -3.70
C ALA A 91 -6.60 -1.14 -3.36
N GLY A 92 -6.94 -0.79 -2.11
CA GLY A 92 -8.33 -0.79 -1.65
C GLY A 92 -8.86 -2.16 -1.23
N ASN A 93 -8.02 -3.20 -1.17
CA ASN A 93 -8.35 -4.48 -0.54
C ASN A 93 -8.27 -4.36 0.99
N THR A 94 -9.11 -3.50 1.55
CA THR A 94 -9.17 -3.16 2.96
C THR A 94 -9.39 -4.39 3.86
N PRO A 95 -10.30 -5.34 3.55
CA PRO A 95 -10.51 -6.51 4.41
C PRO A 95 -9.25 -7.37 4.57
N GLN A 96 -8.51 -7.60 3.49
CA GLN A 96 -7.27 -8.39 3.54
C GLN A 96 -6.16 -7.64 4.29
N ALA A 97 -6.02 -6.33 4.06
CA ALA A 97 -5.05 -5.51 4.79
C ALA A 97 -5.29 -5.51 6.30
N ILE A 98 -6.56 -5.40 6.74
CA ILE A 98 -6.93 -5.47 8.16
C ILE A 98 -6.57 -6.83 8.75
N LYS A 99 -6.92 -7.93 8.05
CA LYS A 99 -6.59 -9.30 8.49
C LYS A 99 -5.09 -9.46 8.71
N LEU A 100 -4.28 -9.09 7.70
CA LEU A 100 -2.82 -9.16 7.79
C LEU A 100 -2.27 -8.29 8.93
N GLY A 101 -2.84 -7.10 9.13
CA GLY A 101 -2.43 -6.20 10.21
C GLY A 101 -2.63 -6.80 11.59
N HIS A 102 -3.78 -7.44 11.82
CA HIS A 102 -4.02 -8.16 13.07
C HIS A 102 -3.05 -9.33 13.26
N GLU A 103 -2.74 -10.08 12.20
CA GLU A 103 -1.76 -11.18 12.25
C GLU A 103 -0.35 -10.68 12.59
N ILE A 104 0.09 -9.57 11.99
CA ILE A 104 1.39 -8.92 12.28
C ILE A 104 1.42 -8.49 13.75
N VAL A 105 0.38 -7.82 14.24
CA VAL A 105 0.28 -7.33 15.62
C VAL A 105 0.26 -8.47 16.64
N ALA A 106 -0.41 -9.58 16.31
CA ALA A 106 -0.47 -10.76 17.17
C ALA A 106 0.90 -11.45 17.33
N LYS A 107 1.72 -11.46 16.26
CA LYS A 107 3.07 -12.04 16.26
C LYS A 107 4.15 -11.07 16.77
N ALA A 108 3.88 -9.77 16.78
CA ALA A 108 4.85 -8.76 17.17
C ALA A 108 5.20 -8.82 18.66
N SER A 109 6.51 -8.88 18.93
CA SER A 109 7.09 -8.64 20.26
C SER A 109 6.71 -7.25 20.80
N PRO A 110 6.76 -7.05 22.13
CA PRO A 110 6.57 -5.73 22.71
C PRO A 110 7.54 -4.70 22.12
N SER A 111 7.00 -3.56 21.72
CA SER A 111 7.80 -2.45 21.21
C SER A 111 8.72 -1.86 22.27
N GLN A 112 9.86 -1.33 21.82
CA GLN A 112 10.74 -0.51 22.65
C GLN A 112 10.40 0.97 22.44
N PRO A 113 10.66 1.87 23.42
CA PRO A 113 10.42 3.30 23.25
C PRO A 113 11.08 3.92 22.02
N THR A 114 12.21 3.37 21.57
CA THR A 114 12.94 3.81 20.38
C THR A 114 12.32 3.35 19.06
N PHE A 115 11.43 2.36 19.08
CA PHE A 115 10.74 1.88 17.88
C PHE A 115 9.39 1.25 18.25
N LEU A 116 8.34 2.08 18.17
CA LEU A 116 6.95 1.73 18.46
C LEU A 116 6.27 1.07 17.26
N TRP A 117 6.88 -0.01 16.79
CA TRP A 117 6.47 -0.72 15.59
C TRP A 117 5.05 -1.26 15.68
N LYS A 118 4.76 -1.99 16.76
CA LYS A 118 3.45 -2.62 16.96
C LYS A 118 2.32 -1.58 16.98
N GLU A 119 2.54 -0.46 17.66
CA GLU A 119 1.58 0.63 17.80
C GLU A 119 1.38 1.38 16.47
N TYR A 120 2.42 1.49 15.65
CA TYR A 120 2.30 2.04 14.31
C TYR A 120 1.44 1.16 13.39
N VAL A 121 1.64 -0.16 13.41
CA VAL A 121 0.80 -1.11 12.67
C VAL A 121 -0.64 -1.05 13.19
N GLN A 122 -0.85 -1.06 14.51
CA GLN A 122 -2.19 -0.94 15.11
C GLN A 122 -2.88 0.37 14.73
N ALA A 123 -2.17 1.50 14.68
CA ALA A 123 -2.72 2.77 14.22
C ALA A 123 -3.17 2.70 12.75
N THR A 124 -2.36 2.05 11.91
CA THR A 124 -2.67 1.86 10.49
C THR A 124 -3.93 0.99 10.31
N VAL A 125 -4.03 -0.12 11.05
CA VAL A 125 -5.23 -0.98 11.07
C VAL A 125 -6.45 -0.20 11.56
N ALA A 126 -6.31 0.58 12.63
CA ALA A 126 -7.39 1.41 13.15
C ALA A 126 -7.91 2.44 12.13
N PHE A 127 -7.02 3.04 11.32
CA PHE A 127 -7.44 3.88 10.19
C PHE A 127 -8.28 3.09 9.18
N LEU A 128 -7.85 1.88 8.81
CA LEU A 128 -8.56 1.03 7.85
C LEU A 128 -9.92 0.55 8.38
N GLU A 129 -10.03 0.32 9.68
CA GLU A 129 -11.26 -0.06 10.37
C GLU A 129 -12.21 1.12 10.62
N GLY A 130 -11.73 2.36 10.46
CA GLY A 130 -12.46 3.56 10.88
C GLY A 130 -12.51 3.77 12.39
N ASP A 131 -11.66 3.08 13.17
CA ASP A 131 -11.51 3.27 14.61
C ASP A 131 -10.62 4.49 14.91
N ASN A 132 -11.25 5.66 14.89
CA ASN A 132 -10.58 6.92 15.15
C ASN A 132 -10.04 7.03 16.58
N LEU A 133 -10.64 6.33 17.56
CA LEU A 133 -10.17 6.37 18.94
C LEU A 133 -8.84 5.63 19.09
N GLN A 134 -8.74 4.43 18.53
CA GLN A 134 -7.52 3.63 18.57
C GLN A 134 -6.41 4.24 17.70
N LEU A 135 -6.76 4.83 16.55
CA LEU A 135 -5.83 5.59 15.71
C LEU A 135 -5.19 6.74 16.50
N LEU A 136 -6.01 7.61 17.12
CA LEU A 136 -5.52 8.76 17.88
C LEU A 136 -4.70 8.33 19.11
N ARG A 137 -5.12 7.27 19.79
CA ARG A 137 -4.39 6.73 20.95
C ARG A 137 -2.96 6.33 20.58
N ASN A 138 -2.79 5.54 19.53
CA ASN A 138 -1.49 5.07 19.09
C ASN A 138 -0.63 6.21 18.52
N ARG A 139 -1.22 7.10 17.70
CA ARG A 139 -0.53 8.29 17.21
C ARG A 139 0.02 9.15 18.35
N ASN A 140 -0.77 9.37 19.40
CA ASN A 140 -0.34 10.15 20.55
C ASN A 140 0.77 9.47 21.36
N LEU A 141 0.80 8.14 21.38
CA LEU A 141 1.90 7.39 21.98
C LEU A 141 3.20 7.55 21.18
N LEU A 142 3.14 7.48 19.84
CA LEU A 142 4.28 7.78 18.97
C LEU A 142 4.77 9.22 19.15
N ALA A 143 3.86 10.19 19.26
CA ALA A 143 4.21 11.60 19.46
C ALA A 143 5.02 11.86 20.74
N ARG A 144 4.75 11.11 21.82
CA ARG A 144 5.54 11.17 23.07
C ARG A 144 6.94 10.58 22.93
N HIS A 145 7.17 9.72 21.94
CA HIS A 145 8.43 9.02 21.70
C HIS A 145 9.08 9.37 20.36
N LYS A 146 8.74 10.54 19.79
CA LYS A 146 9.20 11.00 18.47
C LYS A 146 10.70 11.28 18.36
N HIS A 147 11.45 11.16 19.46
CA HIS A 147 12.89 11.46 19.51
C HIS A 147 13.76 10.45 18.75
N SER A 148 13.21 9.27 18.41
CA SER A 148 13.88 8.34 17.51
C SER A 148 13.42 8.55 16.06
N LYS A 149 14.37 8.40 15.12
CA LYS A 149 14.06 8.58 13.69
C LYS A 149 12.93 7.68 13.17
N PRO A 150 12.84 6.39 13.54
CA PRO A 150 11.74 5.54 13.11
C PRO A 150 10.37 6.05 13.61
N ASN A 151 10.27 6.47 14.87
CA ASN A 151 9.01 6.97 15.41
C ASN A 151 8.63 8.32 14.80
N GLU A 152 9.59 9.19 14.54
CA GLU A 152 9.35 10.45 13.82
C GLU A 152 8.74 10.19 12.44
N MET A 153 9.34 9.29 11.65
CA MET A 153 8.85 8.96 10.31
C MET A 153 7.44 8.33 10.35
N ASN A 154 7.22 7.38 11.25
CA ASN A 154 5.92 6.74 11.43
C ASN A 154 4.85 7.75 11.87
N LEU A 155 5.21 8.69 12.76
CA LEU A 155 4.30 9.75 13.20
C LEU A 155 3.84 10.63 12.04
N MET A 156 4.76 11.01 11.13
CA MET A 156 4.37 11.79 9.95
C MET A 156 3.35 11.06 9.07
N ALA A 157 3.52 9.74 8.89
CA ALA A 157 2.56 8.95 8.14
C ALA A 157 1.18 8.94 8.83
N LEU A 158 1.14 8.72 10.14
CA LEU A 158 -0.12 8.75 10.90
C LEU A 158 -0.79 10.13 10.87
N ASP A 159 -0.02 11.22 10.88
CA ASP A 159 -0.55 12.57 10.79
C ASP A 159 -1.26 12.82 9.46
N ARG A 160 -0.71 12.32 8.36
CA ARG A 160 -1.37 12.38 7.05
C ARG A 160 -2.65 11.55 7.03
N LEU A 161 -2.63 10.35 7.59
CA LEU A 161 -3.83 9.50 7.71
C LEU A 161 -4.93 10.22 8.50
N ILE A 162 -4.61 10.81 9.66
CA ILE A 162 -5.56 11.54 10.50
C ILE A 162 -6.15 12.75 9.76
N ALA A 163 -5.32 13.50 9.03
CA ALA A 163 -5.79 14.63 8.23
C ALA A 163 -6.74 14.20 7.09
N ASN A 164 -6.80 12.90 6.76
CA ASN A 164 -7.50 12.35 5.60
C ASN A 164 -8.36 11.09 5.91
N ILE A 165 -8.93 10.97 7.12
CA ILE A 165 -9.70 9.79 7.63
C ILE A 165 -10.83 9.26 6.73
N LYS A 166 -11.31 10.04 5.76
CA LYS A 166 -12.37 9.63 4.83
C LYS A 166 -11.88 9.29 3.42
N LYS A 167 -10.57 9.36 3.19
CA LYS A 167 -9.97 9.07 1.89
C LYS A 167 -9.51 7.61 1.82
N PRO A 168 -9.43 7.04 0.61
CA PRO A 168 -8.72 5.78 0.41
C PRO A 168 -7.32 5.82 1.03
N TYR A 169 -6.84 4.68 1.53
CA TYR A 169 -5.56 4.63 2.24
C TYR A 169 -4.39 5.19 1.42
N ALA A 170 -4.30 4.87 0.13
CA ALA A 170 -3.26 5.42 -0.75
C ALA A 170 -3.30 6.96 -0.79
N ASP A 171 -4.48 7.56 -0.96
CA ASP A 171 -4.66 9.01 -1.02
C ASP A 171 -4.32 9.67 0.32
N ALA A 172 -4.71 9.05 1.43
CA ALA A 172 -4.43 9.54 2.77
C ALA A 172 -2.93 9.45 3.10
N TYR A 173 -2.27 8.35 2.76
CA TYR A 173 -0.87 8.06 3.08
C TYR A 173 0.11 8.97 2.31
N PHE A 174 -0.20 9.28 1.05
CA PHE A 174 0.62 10.13 0.18
C PHE A 174 0.21 11.62 0.17
N ALA A 175 -0.74 12.03 1.01
CA ALA A 175 -1.12 13.44 1.13
C ALA A 175 0.09 14.31 1.53
N GLN A 176 0.18 15.50 0.91
CA GLN A 176 1.20 16.51 1.20
C GLN A 176 0.72 17.50 2.25
#